data_AF-A0AA43A2B7-F1
#
_entry.id   AF-A0AA43A2B7-F1
#
_cell.length_a   1.000
_cell.length_b   1.000
_cell.length_c   1.000
_cell.angle_alpha   90.00
_cell.angle_beta   90.00
_cell.angle_gamma   90.00
#
_symmetry.space_group_name_H-M   'P 1'
#
loop_
_entity.id
_entity.type
_entity.pdbx_description
1 polymer ?
#
loop_
_entity_poly.entity_id
_entity_poly.type
_entity_poly.pdbx_seq_one_letter_code
_entity_poly.pdbx_strand_id
1 'polypeptide(L)'
;MPLTLTPWHDPPSPPDLKPEEVHLWRFPLVCSDSLEPLLDEQELQRAKRLRSPDKARAFVAARARLRQILSGYLEMEPQSLLFSYGPAGKPALVGLADSPAFNLAHSGNWGLCAVV
;
A
#
# COMPACT_ATOMS: atom_id res chain seq x y z
N MET A 1 21.98 -9.64 -11.98
CA MET A 1 21.33 -10.95 -11.81
C MET A 1 19.99 -10.92 -12.57
N PRO A 2 19.57 -12.01 -13.22
CA PRO A 2 18.23 -12.08 -13.79
C PRO A 2 17.19 -12.09 -12.67
N LEU A 3 16.12 -11.31 -12.81
CA LEU A 3 14.98 -11.34 -11.90
C LEU A 3 14.18 -12.63 -12.16
N THR A 4 14.07 -13.48 -11.15
CA THR A 4 13.21 -14.66 -11.20
C THR A 4 11.84 -14.30 -10.62
N LEU A 5 10.80 -14.29 -11.45
CA LEU A 5 9.44 -14.10 -10.98
C LEU A 5 8.86 -15.44 -10.52
N THR A 6 8.34 -15.47 -9.31
CA THR A 6 7.54 -16.58 -8.80
C THR A 6 6.06 -16.39 -9.20
N PRO A 7 5.28 -17.48 -9.33
CA PRO A 7 3.83 -17.37 -9.49
C PRO A 7 3.19 -16.63 -8.32
N TRP A 8 2.08 -15.93 -8.57
CA TRP A 8 1.30 -15.30 -7.51
C TRP A 8 0.81 -16.34 -6.49
N HIS A 9 0.98 -16.03 -5.21
CA HIS A 9 0.51 -16.86 -4.10
C HIS A 9 0.02 -15.97 -2.95
N ASP A 10 -0.69 -16.55 -1.99
CA ASP A 10 -1.05 -15.85 -0.76
C ASP A 10 0.21 -15.55 0.07
N PRO A 11 0.31 -14.35 0.66
CA PRO A 11 1.49 -13.95 1.40
C PRO A 11 1.61 -14.73 2.72
N PRO A 12 2.84 -15.04 3.18
CA PRO A 12 3.05 -15.46 4.56
C PRO A 12 2.73 -14.31 5.52
N SER A 13 2.43 -14.64 6.79
CA SER A 13 2.12 -13.68 7.84
C SER A 13 2.96 -13.97 9.10
N PRO A 14 3.93 -13.12 9.46
CA PRO A 14 4.37 -11.93 8.74
C PRO A 14 5.17 -12.27 7.46
N PRO A 15 5.24 -11.37 6.47
CA PRO A 15 6.13 -11.53 5.33
C PRO A 15 7.60 -11.34 5.72
N ASP A 16 8.47 -12.27 5.33
CA ASP A 16 9.93 -12.21 5.59
C ASP A 16 10.67 -11.66 4.36
N LEU A 17 11.03 -10.37 4.38
CA LEU A 17 11.71 -9.68 3.27
C LEU A 17 13.23 -9.70 3.48
N LYS A 18 13.96 -10.39 2.61
CA LYS A 18 15.43 -10.41 2.66
C LYS A 18 16.03 -9.24 1.87
N PRO A 19 17.26 -8.79 2.20
CA PRO A 19 17.89 -7.61 1.57
C PRO A 19 18.04 -7.63 0.05
N GLU A 20 17.99 -8.80 -0.59
CA GLU A 20 18.12 -8.97 -2.05
C GLU A 20 16.79 -9.32 -2.73
N GLU A 21 15.68 -9.34 -1.97
CA GLU A 21 14.36 -9.70 -2.46
C GLU A 21 13.52 -8.46 -2.76
N VAL A 22 12.60 -8.62 -3.70
CA VAL A 22 11.54 -7.65 -3.95
C VAL A 22 10.23 -8.39 -3.81
N HIS A 23 9.41 -7.96 -2.87
CA HIS A 23 8.07 -8.49 -2.76
C HIS A 23 7.11 -7.68 -3.62
N LEU A 24 6.49 -8.35 -4.60
CA LEU A 24 5.43 -7.79 -5.43
C LEU A 24 4.08 -8.23 -4.92
N TRP A 25 3.25 -7.24 -4.60
CA TRP A 25 1.88 -7.42 -4.17
C TRP A 25 0.95 -6.98 -5.28
N ARG A 26 -0.09 -7.76 -5.55
CA ARG A 26 -1.16 -7.39 -6.49
C ARG A 26 -2.50 -7.51 -5.79
N PHE A 27 -3.34 -6.49 -5.92
CA PHE A 27 -4.64 -6.45 -5.25
C PHE A 27 -5.70 -5.72 -6.08
N PRO A 28 -6.99 -6.09 -5.93
CA PRO A 28 -8.08 -5.38 -6.58
C PRO A 28 -8.29 -4.00 -5.94
N LEU A 29 -8.61 -3.01 -6.78
CA LEU A 29 -9.01 -1.66 -6.36
C LEU A 29 -10.53 -1.50 -6.25
N VAL A 30 -11.27 -2.52 -6.68
CA VAL A 30 -12.71 -2.64 -6.49
C VAL A 30 -12.93 -3.57 -5.31
N CYS A 31 -13.59 -3.08 -4.28
CA CYS A 31 -13.93 -3.83 -3.07
C CYS A 31 -15.35 -3.45 -2.64
N SER A 32 -16.11 -4.43 -2.15
CA SER A 32 -17.44 -4.23 -1.56
C SER A 32 -17.38 -3.60 -0.18
N ASP A 33 -16.28 -3.83 0.54
CA ASP A 33 -16.15 -3.50 1.94
C ASP A 33 -15.66 -2.06 2.12
N SER A 34 -16.12 -1.42 3.20
CA SER A 34 -15.62 -0.10 3.59
C SER A 34 -14.20 -0.23 4.13
N LEU A 35 -13.26 0.41 3.43
CA LEU A 35 -11.83 0.42 3.77
C LEU A 35 -11.40 1.77 4.37
N GLU A 36 -12.29 2.75 4.41
CA GLU A 36 -12.11 4.05 5.04
C GLU A 36 -11.61 4.00 6.49
N PRO A 37 -12.03 3.04 7.35
CA PRO A 37 -11.53 2.94 8.73
C PRO A 37 -10.03 2.64 8.85
N LEU A 38 -9.36 2.26 7.76
CA LEU A 38 -7.92 2.02 7.74
C LEU A 38 -7.11 3.28 7.44
N LEU A 39 -7.74 4.31 6.87
CA LEU A 39 -7.06 5.53 6.41
C LEU A 39 -6.97 6.57 7.53
N ASP A 40 -5.95 7.42 7.44
CA ASP A 40 -5.90 8.64 8.24
C ASP A 40 -6.81 9.74 7.67
N GLU A 41 -7.02 10.78 8.47
CA GLU A 41 -7.87 11.91 8.07
C GLU A 41 -7.34 12.62 6.81
N GLN A 42 -6.02 12.73 6.64
CA GLN A 42 -5.43 13.40 5.47
C GLN A 42 -5.74 12.63 4.18
N GLU A 43 -5.66 11.31 4.21
CA GLU A 43 -6.01 10.41 3.11
C GLU A 43 -7.50 10.46 2.81
N LEU A 44 -8.36 10.42 3.82
CA LEU A 44 -9.80 10.54 3.66
C LEU A 44 -10.18 11.88 3.01
N GLN A 45 -9.56 12.98 3.45
CA GLN A 45 -9.78 14.29 2.85
C GLN A 45 -9.27 14.35 1.40
N ARG A 46 -8.16 13.69 1.08
CA ARG A 46 -7.67 13.60 -0.30
C ARG A 46 -8.62 12.79 -1.19
N ALA A 47 -9.19 11.70 -0.68
CA ALA A 47 -10.20 10.92 -1.39
C ALA A 47 -11.45 11.76 -1.70
N LYS A 48 -11.96 12.51 -0.71
CA LYS A 48 -13.14 13.39 -0.85
C LYS A 48 -12.97 14.50 -1.90
N ARG A 49 -11.73 14.93 -2.18
CA ARG A 49 -11.42 15.96 -3.19
C ARG A 49 -11.44 15.43 -4.62
N LEU A 50 -11.45 14.12 -4.83
CA LEU A 50 -11.48 13.52 -6.16
C LEU A 50 -12.89 13.67 -6.77
N ARG A 51 -12.95 14.24 -7.98
CA ARG A 51 -14.23 14.49 -8.68
C ARG A 51 -14.97 13.22 -9.11
N SER A 52 -14.23 12.15 -9.36
CA SER A 52 -14.79 10.87 -9.81
C SER A 52 -14.97 9.96 -8.60
N PRO A 53 -16.20 9.50 -8.30
CA PRO A 53 -16.44 8.53 -7.23
C PRO A 53 -15.63 7.24 -7.41
N ASP A 54 -15.46 6.78 -8.64
CA ASP A 54 -14.68 5.57 -8.95
C ASP A 54 -13.20 5.77 -8.63
N LYS A 55 -12.64 6.93 -8.98
CA LYS A 55 -11.26 7.29 -8.61
C LYS A 55 -11.11 7.44 -7.10
N ALA A 56 -12.12 7.99 -6.40
CA ALA A 56 -12.10 8.11 -4.95
C ALA A 56 -12.07 6.73 -4.28
N ARG A 57 -12.94 5.80 -4.70
CA ARG A 57 -12.96 4.42 -4.20
C ARG A 57 -11.65 3.68 -4.49
N ALA A 58 -11.13 3.80 -5.71
CA ALA A 58 -9.84 3.21 -6.08
C ALA A 58 -8.68 3.78 -5.25
N PHE A 59 -8.69 5.09 -4.97
CA PHE A 59 -7.70 5.72 -4.09
C PHE A 59 -7.77 5.18 -2.66
N VAL A 60 -8.97 5.08 -2.09
CA VAL A 60 -9.19 4.51 -0.75
C VAL A 60 -8.69 3.06 -0.70
N ALA A 61 -9.08 2.23 -1.67
CA ALA A 61 -8.64 0.85 -1.75
C ALA A 61 -7.10 0.74 -1.86
N ALA A 62 -6.47 1.57 -2.70
CA ALA A 62 -5.02 1.58 -2.85
C ALA A 62 -4.28 1.96 -1.56
N ARG A 63 -4.78 2.96 -0.81
CA ARG A 63 -4.20 3.37 0.47
C ARG A 63 -4.40 2.35 1.57
N ALA A 64 -5.60 1.81 1.70
CA ALA A 64 -5.91 0.77 2.65
C ALA A 64 -5.03 -0.47 2.44
N ARG A 65 -4.90 -0.92 1.19
CA ARG A 65 -4.05 -2.08 0.84
C ARG A 65 -2.57 -1.80 1.09
N LEU A 66 -2.09 -0.59 0.75
CA LEU A 66 -0.72 -0.20 1.08
C LEU A 66 -0.47 -0.27 2.60
N ARG A 67 -1.38 0.26 3.42
CA ARG A 67 -1.26 0.20 4.88
C ARG A 67 -1.23 -1.24 5.38
N GLN A 68 -2.15 -2.09 4.93
CA GLN A 68 -2.18 -3.51 5.31
C GLN A 68 -0.91 -4.27 4.92
N ILE A 69 -0.37 -3.99 3.72
CA ILE A 69 0.87 -4.63 3.25
C ILE A 69 2.03 -4.23 4.15
N LEU A 70 2.23 -2.93 4.36
CA LEU A 70 3.33 -2.41 5.17
C LEU A 70 3.20 -2.78 6.64
N SER A 71 1.97 -2.88 7.15
CA SER A 71 1.70 -3.28 8.53
C SER A 71 2.13 -4.72 8.79
N GLY A 72 2.04 -5.60 7.78
CA GLY A 72 2.56 -6.96 7.85
C GLY A 72 4.08 -7.03 8.00
N TYR A 73 4.82 -6.18 7.29
CA TYR A 73 6.29 -6.10 7.41
C TYR A 73 6.75 -5.50 8.73
N LEU A 74 5.94 -4.61 9.30
CA LEU A 74 6.28 -3.86 10.51
C LEU A 74 5.68 -4.48 11.78
N GLU A 75 4.82 -5.50 11.64
CA GLU A 75 4.03 -6.10 12.72
C GLU A 75 3.26 -5.04 13.54
N MET A 76 2.66 -4.08 12.84
CA MET A 76 1.89 -2.97 13.40
C MET A 76 0.45 -3.00 12.92
N GLU A 77 -0.42 -2.21 13.57
CA GLU A 77 -1.77 -1.96 13.06
C GLU A 77 -1.72 -1.03 11.83
N PRO A 78 -2.50 -1.28 10.76
CA PRO A 78 -2.51 -0.43 9.57
C PRO A 78 -2.77 1.07 9.85
N GLN A 79 -3.60 1.37 10.85
CA GLN A 79 -3.96 2.74 11.25
C GLN A 79 -2.86 3.45 12.03
N SER A 80 -1.95 2.72 12.69
CA SER A 80 -0.87 3.33 13.46
C SER A 80 0.31 3.76 12.60
N LEU A 81 0.37 3.30 11.34
CA LEU A 81 1.37 3.73 10.38
C LEU A 81 1.22 5.21 10.04
N LEU A 82 2.31 5.94 10.20
CA LEU A 82 2.40 7.36 9.87
C LEU A 82 3.07 7.54 8.51
N PHE A 83 2.44 8.31 7.64
CA PHE A 83 2.96 8.65 6.33
C PHE A 83 3.21 10.15 6.22
N SER A 84 4.33 10.50 5.60
CA SER A 84 4.55 11.82 5.02
C SER A 84 4.28 11.77 3.52
N TYR A 85 3.96 12.92 2.93
CA TYR A 85 3.69 13.04 1.51
C TYR A 85 4.64 14.05 0.88
N GLY A 86 5.43 13.59 -0.09
CA GLY A 86 6.31 14.47 -0.87
C GLY A 86 5.54 15.37 -1.84
N PRO A 87 6.23 16.28 -2.57
CA PRO A 87 5.60 17.24 -3.48
C PRO A 87 4.70 16.63 -4.56
N ALA A 88 5.05 15.44 -5.05
CA ALA A 88 4.25 14.68 -6.02
C ALA A 88 3.14 13.82 -5.38
N GLY A 89 2.96 13.92 -4.05
CA GLY A 89 2.03 13.10 -3.28
C GLY A 89 2.45 11.65 -3.09
N LYS A 90 3.74 11.33 -3.32
CA LYS A 90 4.34 10.02 -3.02
C LYS A 90 4.41 9.85 -1.50
N PRO A 91 3.80 8.79 -0.94
CA PRO A 91 3.89 8.50 0.49
C PRO A 91 5.30 8.00 0.86
N ALA A 92 5.72 8.29 2.08
CA ALA A 92 6.87 7.67 2.73
C ALA A 92 6.54 7.41 4.21
N LEU A 93 6.96 6.25 4.74
CA LEU A 93 6.81 5.96 6.16
C LEU A 93 7.70 6.91 6.98
N VAL A 94 7.23 7.29 8.17
CA VAL A 94 7.98 8.14 9.10
C VAL A 94 8.09 7.49 10.48
N GLY A 95 9.17 7.80 11.19
CA GLY A 95 9.37 7.36 12.58
C GLY A 95 9.91 5.94 12.75
N LEU A 96 10.35 5.28 11.68
CA LEU A 96 10.87 3.91 11.69
C LEU A 96 12.18 3.84 10.92
N ALA A 97 13.29 3.74 11.65
CA ALA A 97 14.66 3.83 11.12
C ALA A 97 15.01 2.73 10.08
N ASP A 98 14.29 1.60 10.12
CA ASP A 98 14.49 0.44 9.24
C ASP A 98 13.19 0.05 8.51
N SER A 99 12.33 1.02 8.22
CA SER A 99 11.12 0.74 7.44
C SER A 99 11.45 0.37 6.00
N PRO A 100 10.75 -0.62 5.42
CA PRO A 100 11.02 -1.03 4.06
C PRO A 100 10.69 0.10 3.08
N ALA A 101 11.48 0.21 2.02
CA ALA A 101 11.17 1.09 0.92
C ALA A 101 10.05 0.48 0.08
N PHE A 102 9.19 1.32 -0.49
CA PHE A 102 8.09 0.82 -1.28
C PHE A 102 7.71 1.72 -2.46
N ASN A 103 7.03 1.12 -3.42
CA ASN A 103 6.45 1.82 -4.55
C ASN A 103 5.05 1.28 -4.85
N LEU A 104 4.10 2.20 -5.06
CA LEU A 104 2.71 1.88 -5.36
C LEU A 104 2.38 2.34 -6.78
N ALA A 105 1.87 1.43 -7.59
CA ALA A 105 1.35 1.67 -8.92
C ALA A 105 -0.07 1.13 -9.05
N HIS A 106 -0.83 1.64 -10.02
CA HIS A 106 -2.15 1.11 -10.34
C HIS A 106 -2.47 1.24 -11.82
N SER A 107 -3.26 0.31 -12.34
CA SER A 107 -3.81 0.37 -13.70
C SER A 107 -5.14 -0.36 -13.75
N GLY A 108 -6.14 0.27 -14.39
CA GLY A 108 -7.52 -0.23 -14.38
C GLY A 108 -8.01 -0.51 -12.96
N ASN A 109 -8.41 -1.76 -12.71
CA ASN A 109 -8.95 -2.21 -11.42
C ASN A 109 -7.90 -2.87 -10.52
N TRP A 110 -6.60 -2.76 -10.85
CA TRP A 110 -5.52 -3.42 -10.13
C TRP A 110 -4.53 -2.42 -9.54
N GLY A 111 -4.14 -2.67 -8.30
CA GLY A 111 -3.00 -2.06 -7.65
C GLY A 111 -1.83 -3.04 -7.57
N LEU A 112 -0.62 -2.49 -7.67
CA LEU A 112 0.65 -3.18 -7.49
C LEU A 112 1.48 -2.43 -6.46
N CYS A 113 1.99 -3.13 -5.46
CA CYS A 113 2.95 -2.58 -4.50
C CYS A 113 4.24 -3.39 -4.55
N ALA A 114 5.37 -2.71 -4.73
CA ALA A 114 6.69 -3.29 -4.56
C ALA A 114 7.23 -2.88 -3.19
N VAL A 115 7.81 -3.82 -2.45
CA VAL A 115 8.46 -3.60 -1.14
C VAL A 115 9.87 -4.17 -1.20
N VAL A 116 10.85 -3.39 -0.73
CA VAL A 116 12.29 -3.67 -0.69
C VAL A 116 12.93 -3.23 0.61
#